data_AF-A0A972N8V7-F1
#
_entry.id   AF-A0A972N8V7-F1
#
_cell.length_a   1.000
_cell.length_b   1.000
_cell.length_c   1.000
_cell.angle_alpha   90.00
_cell.angle_beta   90.00
_cell.angle_gamma   90.00
#
_symmetry.space_group_name_H-M   'P 1'
#
loop_
_entity.id
_entity.type
_entity.pdbx_description
1 polymer ?
#
loop_
_entity_poly.entity_id
_entity_poly.type
_entity_poly.pdbx_seq_one_letter_code
_entity_poly.pdbx_strand_id
1 'polypeptide(L)'
;MGNWQQDFRVEMERAEKAREEGIERRARAAARRAANVVLGEYLRRRGISPVGMTIQQRSAIVLQERDLPERARVILRHMLMRIRPTCDFPEDIDLLSEAQELAHLLLEPAPSPPVG
;
A
#
# COMPACT_ATOMS: atom_id res chain seq x y z
N MET A 1 -10.56 3.66 -17.67
CA MET A 1 -9.72 4.30 -16.64
C MET A 1 -10.27 3.84 -15.29
N GLY A 2 -9.51 3.07 -14.52
CA GLY A 2 -9.94 2.62 -13.19
C GLY A 2 -9.84 3.76 -12.19
N ASN A 3 -10.80 3.88 -11.29
CA ASN A 3 -10.78 4.85 -10.21
C ASN A 3 -9.91 4.30 -9.08
N TRP A 4 -8.60 4.55 -9.15
CA TRP A 4 -7.64 4.04 -8.16
C TRP A 4 -7.99 4.48 -6.74
N GLN A 5 -8.61 5.66 -6.55
CA GLN A 5 -9.07 6.12 -5.24
C GLN A 5 -10.18 5.23 -4.68
N GLN A 6 -11.10 4.78 -5.54
CA GLN A 6 -12.15 3.85 -5.14
C GLN A 6 -11.57 2.48 -4.78
N ASP A 7 -10.70 1.93 -5.63
CA ASP A 7 -10.07 0.63 -5.39
C ASP A 7 -9.22 0.65 -4.10
N PHE A 8 -8.49 1.75 -3.86
CA PHE A 8 -7.73 1.96 -2.65
C PHE A 8 -8.65 1.98 -1.42
N ARG A 9 -9.73 2.78 -1.46
CA ARG A 9 -10.69 2.90 -0.35
C ARG A 9 -11.32 1.56 0.01
N VAL A 10 -11.75 0.79 -0.99
CA VAL A 10 -12.33 -0.54 -0.77
C VAL A 10 -11.36 -1.47 -0.04
N GLU A 11 -10.07 -1.43 -0.38
CA GLU A 11 -9.07 -2.25 0.33
C GLU A 11 -8.76 -1.72 1.73
N MET A 12 -8.80 -0.40 1.95
CA MET A 12 -8.65 0.20 3.27
C MET A 12 -9.82 -0.14 4.20
N GLU A 13 -11.06 -0.03 3.74
CA GLU A 13 -12.26 -0.44 4.49
C GLU A 13 -12.21 -1.92 4.88
N ARG A 14 -11.73 -2.78 3.96
CA ARG A 14 -11.49 -4.21 4.25
C ARG A 14 -10.41 -4.42 5.30
N ALA A 15 -9.39 -3.56 5.32
CA ALA A 15 -8.30 -3.64 6.29
C ALA A 15 -8.79 -3.25 7.69
N GLU A 16 -9.50 -2.14 7.79
CA GLU A 16 -10.09 -1.62 9.04
C GLU A 16 -11.07 -2.62 9.64
N LYS A 17 -12.02 -3.12 8.84
CA LYS A 17 -12.97 -4.15 9.28
C LYS A 17 -12.28 -5.41 9.81
N ALA A 18 -11.23 -5.87 9.13
CA ALA A 18 -10.49 -7.05 9.58
C ALA A 18 -9.72 -6.79 10.89
N ARG A 19 -9.28 -5.56 11.14
CA ARG A 19 -8.65 -5.16 12.40
C ARG A 19 -9.68 -5.08 13.53
N GLU A 20 -10.86 -4.52 13.28
CA GLU A 20 -11.99 -4.52 14.21
C GLU A 20 -12.42 -5.95 14.60
N GLU A 21 -12.39 -6.89 13.64
CA GLU A 21 -12.65 -8.32 13.86
C GLU A 21 -11.50 -9.04 14.60
N GLY A 22 -10.38 -8.37 14.90
CA GLY A 22 -9.19 -8.97 15.54
C GLY A 22 -8.37 -9.88 14.61
N ILE A 23 -8.62 -9.85 13.30
CA ILE A 23 -7.95 -10.69 12.30
C ILE A 23 -6.80 -9.92 11.64
N GLU A 24 -5.76 -9.62 12.42
CA GLU A 24 -4.66 -8.74 12.02
C GLU A 24 -3.93 -9.20 10.74
N ARG A 25 -3.78 -10.52 10.53
CA ARG A 25 -3.22 -11.07 9.28
C ARG A 25 -4.03 -10.66 8.04
N ARG A 26 -5.36 -10.62 8.16
CA ARG A 26 -6.27 -10.22 7.08
C ARG A 26 -6.23 -8.71 6.88
N ALA A 27 -6.16 -7.92 7.96
CA ALA A 27 -6.00 -6.47 7.91
C ALA A 27 -4.72 -6.10 7.11
N ARG A 28 -3.59 -6.71 7.47
CA ARG A 28 -2.31 -6.53 6.78
C ARG A 28 -2.32 -7.00 5.32
N ALA A 29 -3.07 -8.05 5.01
CA ALA A 29 -3.22 -8.50 3.62
C ALA A 29 -4.02 -7.49 2.77
N ALA A 30 -5.05 -6.88 3.35
CA ALA A 30 -5.84 -5.82 2.71
C ALA A 30 -5.03 -4.53 2.53
N ALA A 31 -4.27 -4.10 3.54
CA ALA A 31 -3.37 -2.95 3.43
C ALA A 31 -2.32 -3.12 2.30
N ARG A 32 -1.74 -4.32 2.15
CA ARG A 32 -0.84 -4.59 1.01
C ARG A 32 -1.56 -4.48 -0.35
N ARG A 33 -2.82 -4.90 -0.45
CA ARG A 33 -3.61 -4.71 -1.68
C ARG A 33 -3.88 -3.24 -1.95
N ALA A 34 -4.19 -2.45 -0.93
CA ALA A 34 -4.31 -0.99 -1.04
C ALA A 34 -3.00 -0.36 -1.56
N ALA A 35 -1.85 -0.71 -0.97
CA ALA A 35 -0.53 -0.27 -1.45
C ALA A 35 -0.27 -0.69 -2.91
N ASN A 36 -0.70 -1.88 -3.31
CA ASN A 36 -0.57 -2.34 -4.70
C ASN A 36 -1.39 -1.47 -5.68
N VAL A 37 -2.58 -1.00 -5.28
CA VAL A 37 -3.39 -0.05 -6.07
C VAL A 37 -2.62 1.26 -6.28
N VAL A 38 -2.06 1.83 -5.20
CA VAL A 38 -1.25 3.05 -5.23
C VAL A 38 -0.09 2.91 -6.22
N LEU A 39 0.68 1.82 -6.11
CA LEU A 39 1.80 1.56 -7.01
C LEU A 39 1.36 1.41 -8.47
N GLY A 40 0.18 0.82 -8.70
CA GLY A 40 -0.37 0.71 -10.05
C GLY A 40 -0.64 2.05 -10.68
N GLU A 41 -1.31 2.92 -9.94
CA GLU A 41 -1.59 4.27 -10.40
C GLU A 41 -0.30 5.07 -10.60
N TYR A 42 0.64 4.95 -9.67
CA TYR A 42 1.93 5.64 -9.75
C TYR A 42 2.72 5.30 -11.02
N LEU A 43 2.78 4.02 -11.35
CA LEU A 43 3.40 3.51 -12.58
C LEU A 43 2.61 3.95 -13.82
N ARG A 44 1.28 3.90 -13.76
CA ARG A 44 0.40 4.34 -14.85
C ARG A 44 0.61 5.82 -15.20
N ARG A 45 0.73 6.70 -14.19
CA ARG A 45 1.03 8.13 -14.39
C ARG A 45 2.40 8.37 -15.05
N ARG A 46 3.30 7.39 -14.98
CA ARG A 46 4.63 7.39 -15.61
C ARG A 46 4.67 6.64 -16.95
N GLY A 47 3.52 6.25 -17.50
CA GLY A 47 3.43 5.54 -18.78
C GLY A 47 3.82 4.06 -18.72
N ILE A 48 4.02 3.50 -17.53
CA ILE A 48 4.32 2.08 -17.33
C ILE A 48 3.01 1.33 -17.10
N SER A 49 2.68 0.36 -17.96
CA SER A 49 1.47 -0.44 -17.79
C SER A 49 1.61 -1.39 -16.59
N PRO A 50 0.79 -1.26 -15.55
CA PRO A 50 0.92 -2.07 -14.34
C PRO A 50 0.14 -3.39 -14.42
N VAL A 51 -0.51 -3.68 -15.55
CA VAL A 51 -1.43 -4.83 -15.72
C VAL A 51 -0.70 -6.15 -15.49
N GLY A 52 -1.30 -7.03 -14.68
CA GLY A 52 -0.73 -8.35 -14.35
C GLY A 52 0.44 -8.33 -13.36
N MET A 53 0.93 -7.15 -12.95
CA MET A 53 2.06 -7.05 -12.04
C MET A 53 1.67 -7.28 -10.59
N THR A 54 2.46 -8.09 -9.88
CA THR A 54 2.37 -8.28 -8.44
C THR A 54 2.94 -7.09 -7.68
N ILE A 55 2.63 -7.00 -6.38
CA ILE A 55 3.22 -5.97 -5.51
C ILE A 55 4.75 -6.03 -5.48
N GLN A 56 5.33 -7.23 -5.57
CA GLN A 56 6.78 -7.42 -5.64
C GLN A 56 7.35 -6.80 -6.91
N GLN A 57 6.72 -7.07 -8.06
CA GLN A 57 7.16 -6.53 -9.35
C GLN A 57 7.03 -5.01 -9.39
N ARG A 58 5.89 -4.46 -8.95
CA ARG A 58 5.69 -3.00 -8.91
C ARG A 58 6.66 -2.32 -7.94
N SER A 59 6.87 -2.89 -6.76
CA SER A 59 7.81 -2.34 -5.78
C SER A 59 9.24 -2.37 -6.32
N ALA A 60 9.66 -3.43 -7.01
CA ALA A 60 10.98 -3.52 -7.61
C ALA A 60 11.23 -2.41 -8.64
N ILE A 61 10.22 -2.07 -9.45
CA ILE A 61 10.31 -0.96 -10.41
C ILE A 61 10.40 0.38 -9.66
N VAL A 62 9.48 0.63 -8.73
CA VAL A 62 9.42 1.91 -8.01
C VAL A 62 10.69 2.15 -7.18
N LEU A 63 11.27 1.11 -6.55
CA LEU A 63 12.52 1.21 -5.80
C LEU A 63 13.74 1.60 -6.64
N GLN A 64 13.69 1.45 -7.97
CA GLN A 64 14.76 1.89 -8.87
C GLN A 64 14.71 3.39 -9.18
N GLU A 65 13.62 4.08 -8.84
CA GLU A 65 13.52 5.52 -9.07
C GLU A 65 14.51 6.28 -8.17
N ARG A 66 15.25 7.22 -8.76
CA ARG A 66 16.26 8.01 -8.04
C ARG A 66 15.61 8.93 -7.01
N ASP A 67 14.52 9.58 -7.39
CA ASP A 67 13.86 10.62 -6.60
C ASP A 67 12.77 10.08 -5.67
N LEU A 68 12.72 8.75 -5.46
CA LEU A 68 11.77 8.13 -4.54
C LEU A 68 12.09 8.57 -3.10
N PRO A 69 11.11 9.15 -2.36
CA PRO A 69 11.30 9.52 -0.96
C PRO A 69 11.78 8.34 -0.11
N GLU A 70 12.73 8.55 0.79
CA GLU A 70 13.27 7.48 1.63
C GLU A 70 12.17 6.79 2.45
N ARG A 71 11.18 7.57 2.92
CA ARG A 71 10.03 7.03 3.64
C ARG A 71 9.21 6.05 2.78
N ALA A 72 9.02 6.35 1.49
CA ALA A 72 8.36 5.43 0.58
C ALA A 72 9.18 4.14 0.37
N ARG A 73 10.52 4.22 0.34
CA ARG A 73 11.38 3.02 0.30
C ARG A 73 11.19 2.13 1.53
N VAL A 74 11.13 2.73 2.72
CA VAL A 74 10.91 2.01 3.99
C VAL A 74 9.55 1.31 3.97
N ILE A 75 8.48 2.04 3.63
CA ILE A 75 7.13 1.46 3.55
C ILE A 75 7.10 0.29 2.56
N LEU A 76 7.71 0.44 1.38
CA LEU A 76 7.74 -0.66 0.40
C LEU A 76 8.47 -1.90 0.94
N ARG A 77 9.54 -1.72 1.72
CA ARG A 77 10.22 -2.84 2.39
C ARG A 77 9.30 -3.54 3.39
N HIS A 78 8.54 -2.79 4.20
CA HIS A 78 7.57 -3.36 5.13
C HIS A 78 6.45 -4.12 4.42
N MET A 79 5.93 -3.58 3.31
CA MET A 79 4.90 -4.22 2.48
C MET A 79 5.37 -5.56 1.90
N LEU A 80 6.67 -5.67 1.55
CA LEU A 80 7.28 -6.88 1.00
C LEU A 80 7.69 -7.90 2.07
N MET A 81 7.70 -7.53 3.35
CA MET A 81 8.08 -8.43 4.43
C MET A 81 7.09 -9.61 4.51
N ARG A 82 7.60 -10.83 4.29
CA ARG A 82 6.85 -12.08 4.48
C ARG A 82 6.84 -12.42 5.97
N ILE A 83 5.65 -12.63 6.52
CA ILE A 83 5.50 -13.11 7.89
C ILE A 83 5.92 -14.59 7.93
N ARG A 84 6.94 -14.93 8.72
CA ARG A 84 7.29 -16.34 8.99
C ARG A 84 6.26 -16.92 9.98
N PRO A 85 5.95 -18.22 9.91
CA PRO A 85 4.91 -18.86 10.73
C PRO A 85 5.09 -18.72 12.25
N THR A 86 6.30 -18.45 12.75
CA THR A 86 6.59 -18.08 14.15
C THR A 86 6.22 -16.62 14.45
N CYS A 87 5.05 -16.19 13.95
CA CYS A 87 4.63 -14.84 13.56
C CYS A 87 4.59 -13.79 14.70
N ASP A 88 5.69 -13.10 14.98
CA ASP A 88 5.61 -11.72 15.48
C ASP A 88 6.01 -10.80 14.31
N PHE A 89 5.02 -10.22 13.63
CA PHE A 89 5.34 -9.00 12.89
C PHE A 89 5.64 -7.94 13.94
N PRO A 90 6.67 -7.12 13.77
CA PRO A 90 6.95 -6.08 14.75
C PRO A 90 5.68 -5.27 15.04
N GLU A 91 5.28 -5.21 16.32
CA GLU A 91 4.02 -4.57 16.75
C GLU A 91 4.00 -3.07 16.39
N ASP A 92 5.19 -2.49 16.23
CA ASP A 92 5.44 -1.11 15.83
C ASP A 92 5.13 -0.81 14.36
N ILE A 93 4.94 -1.82 13.50
CA ILE A 93 4.65 -1.59 12.08
C ILE A 93 3.15 -1.70 11.80
N ASP A 94 2.54 -0.54 11.54
CA ASP A 94 1.17 -0.43 11.07
C ASP A 94 1.06 -0.29 9.55
N LEU A 95 0.84 -1.42 8.87
CA LEU A 95 0.70 -1.43 7.41
C LEU A 95 -0.52 -0.65 6.90
N LEU A 96 -1.57 -0.44 7.71
CA LEU A 96 -2.74 0.33 7.29
C LEU A 96 -2.36 1.81 7.15
N SER A 97 -1.76 2.38 8.21
CA SER A 97 -1.25 3.75 8.18
C SER A 97 -0.17 3.93 7.12
N GLU A 98 0.74 2.97 6.96
CA GLU A 98 1.76 3.04 5.93
C GLU A 98 1.19 2.97 4.51
N ALA A 99 0.08 2.25 4.27
CA ALA A 99 -0.59 2.26 2.97
C ALA A 99 -1.19 3.64 2.64
N GLN A 100 -1.76 4.32 3.63
CA GLN A 100 -2.22 5.71 3.51
C GLN A 100 -1.05 6.66 3.25
N GLU A 101 0.03 6.53 4.01
CA GLU A 101 1.24 7.35 3.85
C GLU A 101 1.91 7.11 2.49
N LEU A 102 1.89 5.88 1.97
CA LEU A 102 2.40 5.58 0.63
C LEU A 102 1.55 6.24 -0.46
N ALA A 103 0.22 6.20 -0.32
CA ALA A 103 -0.67 6.96 -1.20
C ALA A 103 -0.34 8.46 -1.12
N HIS A 104 -0.01 8.92 0.10
CA HIS A 104 0.43 10.28 0.33
C HIS A 104 1.68 10.57 -0.54
N LEU A 105 2.80 9.96 -0.18
CA LEU A 105 4.11 10.21 -0.78
C LEU A 105 4.18 10.05 -2.30
N LEU A 106 3.37 9.17 -2.89
CA LEU A 106 3.48 8.82 -4.31
C LEU A 106 2.46 9.51 -5.22
N LEU A 107 1.26 9.83 -4.70
CA LEU A 107 0.13 10.26 -5.54
C LEU A 107 -0.48 11.61 -5.13
N GLU A 108 0.01 12.21 -4.04
CA GLU A 108 -0.51 13.44 -3.42
C GLU A 108 -0.43 14.71 -4.25
N PRO A 109 -1.20 15.76 -3.87
CA PRO A 109 -1.78 16.07 -2.54
C PRO A 109 -3.15 15.47 -2.15
N ALA A 110 -3.43 14.16 -2.37
CA ALA A 110 -4.24 13.29 -1.50
C ALA A 110 -5.75 13.52 -1.58
N PRO A 111 -6.67 12.53 -1.64
CA PRO A 111 -8.04 12.88 -1.30
C PRO A 111 -8.09 13.21 0.20
N SER A 112 -8.53 14.43 0.52
CA SER A 112 -8.73 14.92 1.88
C SER A 112 -9.47 13.88 2.74
N PRO A 113 -9.14 13.76 4.04
CA PRO A 113 -9.86 12.85 4.94
C PRO A 113 -11.35 13.22 5.01
N PRO A 114 -12.24 12.26 5.33
CA PRO A 114 -13.64 12.56 5.53
C PRO A 114 -13.76 13.56 6.68
N VAL A 115 -14.32 14.73 6.39
CA VAL A 115 -14.79 15.66 7.42
C VAL A 115 -15.93 14.94 8.13
N GLY A 116 -15.78 14.77 9.45
CA GLY A 116 -16.73 14.07 10.31
C GLY A 116 -18.11 14.69 10.36
#